data_AF-A0A530KPK4-F1
#
_entry.id   AF-A0A530KPK4-F1
#
_cell.length_a   1.000
_cell.length_b   1.000
_cell.length_c   1.000
_cell.angle_alpha   90.00
_cell.angle_beta   90.00
_cell.angle_gamma   90.00
#
_symmetry.space_group_name_H-M   'P 1'
#
loop_
_entity.id
_entity.type
_entity.pdbx_description
1 polymer ?
#
loop_
_entity_poly.entity_id
_entity_poly.type
_entity_poly.pdbx_seq_one_letter_code
_entity_poly.pdbx_strand_id
1 'polypeptide(L)' 'MSYALIAFLFINGHVNAYVIDHGLTYEDCGAAIAAALPSDIPIDLAAALANAPRVCELESGK' A
#
# COMPACT_ATOMS: atom_id res chain seq x y z
N MET A 1 -1.37 -3.23 17.93
CA MET A 1 -2.20 -2.78 16.80
C MET A 1 -1.34 -2.89 15.57
N SER A 2 -1.85 -3.51 14.51
CA SER A 2 -1.14 -3.65 13.25
C SER A 2 -1.71 -2.72 12.19
N TYR A 3 -0.87 -2.38 11.21
CA TYR A 3 -1.17 -1.48 10.12
C TYR A 3 -0.90 -2.16 8.79
N ALA A 4 -1.71 -1.81 7.80
CA ALA A 4 -1.50 -2.18 6.42
C ALA A 4 -1.04 -0.96 5.63
N LEU A 5 -0.05 -1.16 4.77
CA LEU A 5 0.34 -0.18 3.76
C LEU A 5 -0.62 -0.33 2.58
N ILE A 6 -1.42 0.70 2.33
CA ILE A 6 -2.42 0.71 1.26
C ILE A 6 -2.06 1.77 0.24
N ALA A 7 -2.21 1.43 -1.04
CA ALA A 7 -2.13 2.37 -2.15
C ALA A 7 -3.46 2.55 -2.86
N PHE A 8 -3.73 3.78 -3.28
CA PHE A 8 -4.94 4.13 -4.02
C PHE A 8 -4.64 4.38 -5.48
N LEU A 9 -5.30 3.62 -6.36
CA LEU A 9 -5.21 3.81 -7.81
C LEU A 9 -6.54 4.28 -8.37
N PHE A 10 -6.50 5.32 -9.19
CA PHE A 10 -7.64 5.76 -9.97
C PHE A 10 -7.64 5.08 -11.33
N ILE A 11 -8.59 4.17 -11.55
CA ILE A 11 -8.70 3.37 -12.78
C ILE A 11 -10.14 3.45 -13.27
N ASN A 12 -10.33 3.83 -14.54
CA ASN A 12 -11.64 3.90 -15.20
C ASN A 12 -12.71 4.70 -14.44
N GLY A 13 -12.33 5.79 -13.76
CA GLY A 13 -13.28 6.60 -12.99
C GLY A 13 -13.49 6.14 -11.55
N HIS A 14 -12.84 5.04 -11.12
CA HIS A 14 -13.00 4.45 -9.80
C HIS A 14 -11.69 4.50 -9.00
N VAL A 15 -11.80 4.81 -7.71
CA VAL A 15 -10.69 4.67 -6.76
C VAL A 15 -10.68 3.23 -6.25
N ASN A 16 -9.56 2.55 -6.46
CA ASN A 16 -9.31 1.18 -6.01
C ASN A 16 -8.22 1.21 -4.94
N ALA A 17 -8.42 0.46 -3.85
CA ALA A 17 -7.44 0.32 -2.78
C ALA A 17 -6.70 -1.02 -2.93
N TYR A 18 -5.38 -0.99 -2.80
CA TYR A 18 -4.50 -2.15 -2.88
C TYR A 18 -3.67 -2.26 -1.62
N VAL A 19 -3.72 -3.43 -0.96
CA VAL A 19 -2.83 -3.74 0.15
C VAL A 19 -1.47 -4.11 -0.43
N ILE A 20 -0.46 -3.30 -0.10
CA ILE A 20 0.94 -3.51 -0.49
C ILE A 20 1.63 -4.42 0.51
N ASP A 21 1.42 -4.15 1.79
CA ASP A 21 2.02 -4.89 2.90
C ASP A 21 1.12 -4.78 4.13
N HIS A 22 1.28 -5.69 5.09
CA HIS A 22 0.30 -5.92 6.15
C HIS A 22 1.01 -6.42 7.43
N GLY A 23 0.35 -6.32 8.59
CA GLY A 23 0.94 -6.72 9.87
C GLY A 23 2.05 -5.80 10.38
N LEU A 24 2.17 -4.58 9.85
CA LEU A 24 3.24 -3.63 10.19
C LEU A 24 2.97 -2.92 11.51
N THR A 25 4.04 -2.49 12.19
CA THR A 25 3.91 -1.46 13.23
C THR A 25 3.64 -0.09 12.59
N TYR A 26 3.21 0.89 13.37
CA TYR A 26 2.98 2.25 12.86
C TYR A 26 4.27 2.87 12.27
N GLU A 27 5.41 2.66 12.95
CA GLU A 27 6.71 3.19 12.54
C GLU A 27 7.20 2.50 11.26
N ASP A 28 7.08 1.16 11.18
CA ASP A 28 7.47 0.40 10.00
C ASP A 28 6.61 0.79 8.79
N CYS A 29 5.30 0.94 8.99
CA CYS A 29 4.40 1.37 7.92
C CYS A 29 4.76 2.80 7.43
N GLY A 30 5.06 3.71 8.35
CA GLY A 30 5.51 5.06 8.00
C GLY A 30 6.80 5.07 7.17
N ALA A 31 7.77 4.22 7.51
CA ALA A 31 8.99 4.04 6.72
C ALA A 31 8.69 3.43 5.34
N ALA A 32 7.76 2.47 5.27
CA ALA A 32 7.38 1.77 4.05
C ALA A 32 6.67 2.67 3.02
N ILE A 33 5.99 3.74 3.45
CA ILE A 33 5.40 4.73 2.53
C ILE A 33 6.45 5.31 1.57
N ALA A 34 7.63 5.64 2.09
CA ALA A 34 8.74 6.22 1.34
C ALA A 34 9.67 5.16 0.70
N ALA A 35 9.45 3.89 0.98
CA ALA A 35 10.26 2.80 0.47
C ALA A 35 9.90 2.43 -0.98
N ALA A 36 10.79 1.65 -1.61
CA ALA A 36 10.48 0.98 -2.86
C ALA A 36 9.34 -0.03 -2.65
N LEU A 37 8.57 -0.28 -3.71
CA LEU A 37 7.54 -1.31 -3.67
C LEU A 37 8.18 -2.69 -3.45
N PRO A 38 7.54 -3.58 -2.68
CA PRO A 38 7.92 -4.98 -2.57
C PRO A 38 8.07 -5.65 -3.94
N SER A 39 9.06 -6.53 -4.08
CA SER A 39 9.40 -7.16 -5.37
C SER A 39 8.44 -8.27 -5.79
N ASP A 40 7.57 -8.71 -4.89
CA ASP A 40 6.50 -9.68 -5.12
C ASP A 40 5.26 -9.05 -5.77
N ILE A 41 5.20 -7.73 -5.89
CA ILE A 41 4.17 -7.04 -6.67
C ILE A 41 4.44 -7.26 -8.17
N PRO A 42 3.44 -7.72 -8.97
CA PRO A 42 3.55 -7.86 -10.42
C PRO A 42 4.04 -6.57 -11.08
N ILE A 43 4.94 -6.67 -12.06
CA ILE A 43 5.66 -5.51 -12.64
C ILE A 43 4.72 -4.47 -13.28
N ASP A 44 3.62 -4.92 -13.89
CA ASP A 44 2.57 -4.10 -14.47
C ASP A 44 1.81 -3.31 -13.39
N LEU A 45 1.50 -3.97 -12.27
CA LEU A 45 0.90 -3.33 -11.12
C LEU A 45 1.89 -2.40 -10.39
N ALA A 46 3.15 -2.80 -10.26
CA ALA A 46 4.19 -2.01 -9.62
C ALA A 46 4.43 -0.68 -10.34
N ALA A 47 4.39 -0.69 -11.68
CA ALA A 47 4.49 0.53 -12.48
C ALA A 47 3.31 1.49 -12.22
N ALA A 48 2.09 0.96 -12.09
CA ALA A 48 0.92 1.77 -11.74
C ALA A 48 1.02 2.31 -10.30
N LEU A 49 1.46 1.48 -9.35
CA LEU A 49 1.58 1.82 -7.92
C LEU A 49 2.78 2.73 -7.60
N ALA A 50 3.76 2.84 -8.50
CA ALA A 50 4.98 3.61 -8.25
C ALA A 50 4.68 5.06 -7.85
N ASN A 51 3.65 5.66 -8.45
CA ASN A 51 3.22 7.04 -8.19
C ASN A 51 1.87 7.13 -7.46
N ALA A 52 1.31 6.00 -7.02
CA ALA A 52 0.05 5.99 -6.29
C ALA A 52 0.22 6.58 -4.89
N PRO A 53 -0.74 7.39 -4.40
CA PRO A 53 -0.79 7.77 -2.99
C PRO A 53 -0.80 6.53 -2.10
N ARG A 54 0.09 6.51 -1.10
CA ARG A 54 0.21 5.42 -0.13
C ARG A 54 -0.09 5.94 1.26
N VAL A 55 -0.77 5.14 2.06
CA VAL A 55 -1.15 5.47 3.44
C VAL A 55 -1.02 4.24 4.32
N CYS A 56 -0.89 4.49 5.62
CA CYS A 56 -1.03 3.47 6.65
C CYS A 56 -2.47 3.45 7.13
N GLU A 57 -3.15 2.32 6.96
CA GLU A 57 -4.45 2.09 7.55
C GLU A 57 -4.35 1.10 8.70
N LEU A 58 -5.16 1.29 9.74
CA LEU A 58 -5.29 0.33 10.82
C LEU A 58 -5.88 -0.96 10.26
N GLU A 59 -5.19 -2.08 10.50
CA GLU A 59 -5.79 -3.39 10.26
C GLU A 59 -6.90 -3.58 11.30
N SER A 60 -8.13 -3.44 10.86
CA SER A 60 -9.26 -3.87 11.66
C SER A 60 -9.21 -5.40 11.71
N GLY A 61 -8.65 -5.92 12.80
CA GLY A 61 -8.71 -7.34 13.11
C GLY A 61 -10.16 -7.79 13.00
N LYS A 62 -10.40 -8.76 12.12
CA LYS A 62 -11.66 -9.51 12.11
C LYS A 62 -11.90 -10.18 13.45
#